data_AF-A0A183KQ14-F1
#
_entry.id   AF-A0A183KQ14-F1
#
_cell.length_a   1.000
_cell.length_b   1.000
_cell.length_c   1.000
_cell.angle_alpha   90.00
_cell.angle_beta   90.00
_cell.angle_gamma   90.00
#
_symmetry.space_group_name_H-M   'P 1'
#
loop_
_entity.id
_entity.type
_entity.pdbx_description
1 polymer ?
#
loop_
_entity_poly.entity_id
_entity_poly.type
_entity_poly.pdbx_seq_one_letter_code
_entity_poly.pdbx_strand_id
1 'polypeptide(L)'
;MTDGNLHFGWRLLGLYGETVPEAGLTRQSIQSYTINNGNTGVLTIEDTRPSPNLPQPSARIQCLATSYIDGVTYYSTLVDLIVYPEEIPVDHVKDVKDREKLNRLSVSVVGLDDRGRLSGTEGSSVKLECIATDRSTKQHTKESVIYGWEFSRLDGTPVDTTSLIGIGDSRLEVNENQLILQGLKQTTSILGRCRVIVPSEESFDEDTQLSRSEEVFYSPHFRFDIIDSDGTGRRDFIAPMQPSKCFYRLRMI
;
A
#
# COMPACT_ATOMS: atom_id res chain seq x y z
N MET A 1 7.57 27.93 20.43
CA MET A 1 8.43 26.88 19.83
C MET A 1 7.71 25.57 20.07
N THR A 2 7.48 24.80 19.01
CA THR A 2 6.38 23.84 18.83
C THR A 2 6.47 22.60 19.71
N ASP A 3 5.57 22.48 20.70
CA ASP A 3 5.20 21.21 21.33
C ASP A 3 4.44 20.37 20.29
N GLY A 4 5.17 19.58 19.51
CA GLY A 4 4.61 18.76 18.45
C GLY A 4 3.94 17.50 19.00
N ASN A 5 2.62 17.54 19.18
CA ASN A 5 1.78 16.36 19.42
C ASN A 5 1.69 15.47 18.17
N LEU A 6 2.83 14.91 17.74
CA LEU A 6 2.87 13.90 16.69
C LEU A 6 2.66 12.51 17.30
N HIS A 7 1.70 11.79 16.76
CA HIS A 7 1.42 10.40 17.12
C HIS A 7 2.06 9.48 16.09
N PHE A 8 2.97 8.64 16.57
CA PHE A 8 3.72 7.73 15.73
C PHE A 8 3.01 6.38 15.59
N GLY A 9 3.03 5.85 14.37
CA GLY A 9 2.54 4.52 14.04
C GLY A 9 3.39 3.89 12.95
N TRP A 10 3.16 2.61 12.70
CA TRP A 10 3.97 1.81 11.77
C TRP A 10 3.08 1.01 10.84
N ARG A 11 3.45 0.98 9.56
CA ARG A 11 2.92 0.02 8.60
C ARG A 11 4.00 -1.00 8.29
N LEU A 12 3.64 -2.27 8.43
CA LEU A 12 4.45 -3.42 8.06
C LEU A 12 3.85 -3.96 6.77
N LEU A 13 4.52 -3.73 5.66
CA LEU A 13 4.01 -4.02 4.33
C LEU A 13 4.84 -5.11 3.66
N GLY A 14 4.26 -5.90 2.77
CA GLY A 14 5.03 -6.78 1.89
C GLY A 14 5.61 -6.01 0.72
N LEU A 15 6.22 -6.73 -0.23
CA LEU A 15 6.80 -6.14 -1.43
C LEU A 15 5.74 -5.38 -2.24
N TYR A 16 4.50 -5.88 -2.26
CA TYR A 16 3.42 -5.34 -3.07
C TYR A 16 2.49 -4.41 -2.29
N GLY A 17 2.83 -4.05 -1.04
CA GLY A 17 2.04 -3.12 -0.23
C GLY A 17 0.87 -3.77 0.52
N GLU A 18 0.77 -5.10 0.51
CA GLU A 18 -0.08 -5.90 1.39
C GLU A 18 0.38 -5.80 2.85
N THR A 19 -0.52 -5.90 3.82
CA THR A 19 -0.13 -5.88 5.24
C THR A 19 0.53 -7.20 5.62
N VAL A 20 1.70 -7.13 6.26
CA VAL A 20 2.37 -8.31 6.84
C VAL A 20 1.84 -8.50 8.27
N PRO A 21 1.20 -9.65 8.58
CA PRO A 21 0.75 -9.93 9.93
C PRO A 21 1.94 -10.16 10.86
N GLU A 22 1.81 -9.75 12.13
CA GLU A 22 2.86 -9.91 13.15
C GLU A 22 3.37 -11.34 13.26
N ALA A 23 2.48 -12.33 13.25
CA ALA A 23 2.83 -13.76 13.30
C ALA A 23 3.68 -14.24 12.10
N GLY A 24 3.58 -13.54 10.96
CA GLY A 24 4.40 -13.77 9.79
C GLY A 24 5.79 -13.13 9.88
N LEU A 25 5.95 -12.11 10.72
CA LEU A 25 7.17 -11.31 10.81
C LEU A 25 8.08 -11.67 11.99
N THR A 26 7.51 -12.08 13.12
CA THR A 26 8.25 -12.40 14.36
C THR A 26 7.79 -13.71 14.97
N ARG A 27 8.63 -14.33 15.80
CA ARG A 27 8.24 -15.43 16.69
C ARG A 27 7.98 -14.98 18.13
N GLN A 28 8.32 -13.73 18.47
CA GLN A 28 8.30 -13.22 19.83
C GLN A 28 7.36 -12.02 19.98
N SER A 29 7.83 -10.80 19.67
CA SER A 29 7.03 -9.60 19.90
C SER A 29 7.37 -8.46 18.96
N ILE A 30 6.34 -7.67 18.64
CA ILE A 30 6.47 -6.33 18.07
C ILE A 30 5.98 -5.32 19.09
N GLN A 31 6.82 -4.31 19.36
CA GLN A 31 6.49 -3.23 20.29
C GLN A 31 6.67 -1.87 19.62
N SER A 32 5.67 -1.01 19.76
CA SER A 32 5.73 0.37 19.33
C SER A 32 5.52 1.28 20.53
N TYR A 33 6.44 2.22 20.74
CA TYR A 33 6.38 3.18 21.84
C TYR A 33 6.99 4.51 21.41
N THR A 34 6.91 5.51 22.29
CA THR A 34 7.53 6.81 22.06
C THR A 34 8.55 7.11 23.15
N ILE A 35 9.61 7.84 22.78
CA ILE A 35 10.64 8.35 23.68
C ILE A 35 10.74 9.88 23.51
N ASN A 36 11.59 10.52 24.32
CA ASN A 36 11.84 11.97 24.26
C ASN A 36 10.55 12.80 24.35
N ASN A 37 9.73 12.53 25.37
CA ASN A 37 8.43 13.18 25.61
C ASN A 37 7.43 13.05 24.46
N GLY A 38 7.50 11.97 23.68
CA GLY A 38 6.57 11.72 22.58
C GLY A 38 7.08 12.19 21.22
N ASN A 39 8.22 12.87 21.14
CA ASN A 39 8.75 13.42 19.88
C ASN A 39 9.42 12.38 18.98
N THR A 40 9.64 11.16 19.46
CA THR A 40 10.29 10.10 18.69
C THR A 40 9.52 8.80 18.83
N GLY A 41 8.97 8.31 17.73
CA GLY A 41 8.42 6.96 17.64
C GLY A 41 9.52 5.91 17.51
N VAL A 42 9.39 4.81 18.22
CA VAL A 42 10.30 3.66 18.17
C VAL A 42 9.51 2.38 17.90
N LEU A 43 10.04 1.55 17.01
CA LEU A 43 9.55 0.21 16.71
C LEU A 43 10.64 -0.79 17.06
N THR A 44 10.34 -1.72 17.96
CA THR A 44 11.19 -2.87 18.28
C THR A 44 10.53 -4.13 17.75
N ILE A 45 11.29 -4.95 17.02
CA ILE A 45 10.85 -6.27 16.55
C ILE A 45 11.91 -7.27 17.03
N GLU A 46 11.47 -8.25 17.82
CA GLU A 46 12.34 -9.29 18.38
C GLU A 46 12.15 -10.60 17.60
N ASP A 47 13.17 -11.46 17.51
CA ASP A 47 13.12 -12.77 16.82
C ASP A 47 12.36 -12.73 15.47
N THR A 48 12.89 -11.91 14.56
CA THR A 48 12.32 -11.73 13.22
C THR A 48 12.48 -12.99 12.38
N ARG A 49 11.49 -13.29 11.54
CA ARG A 49 11.52 -14.40 10.59
C ARG A 49 12.16 -13.97 9.26
N PRO A 50 12.95 -14.86 8.62
CA PRO A 50 13.35 -14.66 7.23
C PRO A 50 12.14 -14.71 6.31
N SER A 51 12.21 -13.95 5.21
CA SER A 51 11.24 -14.04 4.14
C SER A 51 11.22 -15.46 3.56
N PRO A 52 10.03 -16.02 3.25
CA PRO A 52 9.94 -17.30 2.57
C PRO A 52 10.46 -17.25 1.12
N ASN A 53 10.55 -16.04 0.54
CA ASN A 53 10.87 -15.81 -0.87
C ASN A 53 12.06 -14.84 -1.01
N LEU A 54 13.24 -15.19 -0.47
CA LEU A 54 14.44 -14.38 -0.69
C LEU A 54 14.67 -14.17 -2.21
N PRO A 55 15.06 -12.96 -2.65
CA PRO A 55 15.57 -11.84 -1.86
C PRO A 55 14.51 -10.81 -1.43
N GLN A 56 13.21 -11.17 -1.46
CA GLN A 56 12.15 -10.28 -0.98
C GLN A 56 12.33 -9.98 0.52
N PRO A 57 12.11 -8.73 0.97
CA PRO A 57 12.23 -8.40 2.38
C PRO A 57 11.17 -9.11 3.22
N SER A 58 11.49 -9.43 4.48
CA SER A 58 10.54 -9.97 5.44
C SER A 58 9.38 -8.99 5.69
N ALA A 59 9.67 -7.69 5.66
CA ALA A 59 8.68 -6.61 5.60
C ALA A 59 9.31 -5.32 5.07
N ARG A 60 8.48 -4.42 4.57
CA ARG A 60 8.76 -3.01 4.29
C ARG A 60 8.11 -2.17 5.36
N ILE A 61 8.91 -1.44 6.11
CA ILE A 61 8.47 -0.65 7.26
C ILE A 61 8.25 0.79 6.80
N GLN A 62 7.07 1.34 7.10
CA GLN A 62 6.78 2.76 6.97
C GLN A 62 6.45 3.35 8.33
N CYS A 63 7.18 4.39 8.73
CA CYS A 63 6.80 5.26 9.83
C CYS A 63 5.70 6.24 9.39
N LEU A 64 4.69 6.39 10.24
CA LEU A 64 3.59 7.34 10.14
C LEU A 64 3.69 8.31 11.32
N ALA A 65 3.70 9.61 11.04
CA ALA A 65 3.63 10.64 12.07
C ALA A 65 2.35 11.48 11.87
N THR A 66 1.40 11.35 12.78
CA THR A 66 0.09 12.01 12.67
C THR A 66 0.00 13.21 13.60
N SER A 67 -0.27 14.40 13.07
CA SER A 67 -0.74 15.52 13.87
C SER A 67 -2.25 15.43 13.99
N TYR A 68 -2.78 15.13 15.17
CA TYR A 68 -4.24 15.10 15.37
C TYR A 68 -4.88 16.48 15.36
N ILE A 69 -4.10 17.52 15.70
CA ILE A 69 -4.58 18.91 15.67
C ILE A 69 -4.84 19.32 14.23
N ASP A 70 -3.89 19.01 13.34
CA ASP A 70 -3.98 19.39 11.93
C ASP A 70 -4.72 18.35 11.08
N GLY A 71 -4.95 17.15 11.63
CA GLY A 71 -5.53 16.02 10.89
C GLY A 71 -4.63 15.49 9.78
N VAL A 72 -3.33 15.80 9.81
CA VAL A 72 -2.36 15.45 8.76
C VAL A 72 -1.49 14.27 9.21
N THR A 73 -1.23 13.34 8.30
CA THR A 73 -0.28 12.23 8.52
C THR A 73 0.89 12.34 7.54
N TYR A 74 2.09 12.42 8.09
CA TYR A 74 3.35 12.36 7.36
C TYR A 74 3.80 10.90 7.24
N TYR A 75 4.33 10.55 6.07
CA TYR A 75 4.82 9.20 5.79
C TYR A 75 6.30 9.24 5.47
N SER A 76 7.06 8.37 6.11
CA SER A 76 8.45 8.12 5.71
C SER A 76 8.52 7.33 4.39
N THR A 77 9.70 7.33 3.79
CA THR A 77 10.05 6.34 2.77
C THR A 77 10.07 4.93 3.38
N LEU A 78 9.73 3.92 2.58
CA LEU A 78 9.78 2.53 3.02
C LEU A 78 11.21 2.07 3.32
N VAL A 79 11.37 1.35 4.43
CA VAL A 79 12.62 0.70 4.84
C VAL A 79 12.45 -0.82 4.73
N ASP A 80 13.32 -1.48 3.95
CA ASP A 80 13.28 -2.94 3.81
C ASP A 80 13.91 -3.61 5.05
N LEU A 81 13.14 -4.43 5.76
CA LEU A 81 13.61 -5.32 6.82
C LEU A 81 13.94 -6.69 6.21
N ILE A 82 15.20 -7.08 6.29
CA ILE A 82 15.69 -8.34 5.72
C ILE A 82 16.39 -9.13 6.79
N VAL A 83 16.01 -10.39 6.84
CA VAL A 83 16.52 -11.35 7.81
C VAL A 83 17.01 -12.53 7.00
N TYR A 84 18.30 -12.80 7.11
CA TYR A 84 18.91 -13.94 6.47
C TYR A 84 18.84 -15.14 7.42
N PRO A 85 18.46 -16.34 6.94
CA PRO A 85 18.56 -17.56 7.73
C PRO A 85 20.03 -17.90 7.97
N GLU A 86 20.37 -18.40 9.16
CA GLU A 86 21.75 -18.72 9.53
C GLU A 86 22.32 -19.88 8.71
N GLU A 87 21.46 -20.76 8.20
CA GLU A 87 21.86 -22.00 7.52
C GLU A 87 22.15 -21.81 6.02
N ILE A 88 21.77 -20.67 5.44
CA ILE A 88 21.91 -20.44 4.00
C ILE A 88 23.03 -19.42 3.77
N PRO A 89 24.15 -19.80 3.12
CA PRO A 89 25.17 -18.84 2.73
C PRO A 89 24.57 -17.87 1.70
N VAL A 90 24.52 -16.58 2.06
CA VAL A 90 23.94 -15.53 1.23
C VAL A 90 25.02 -14.90 0.35
N ASP A 91 24.82 -14.90 -0.96
CA ASP A 91 25.57 -14.03 -1.85
C ASP A 91 25.02 -12.60 -1.72
N HIS A 92 25.61 -11.82 -0.83
CA HIS A 92 25.19 -10.45 -0.57
C HIS A 92 25.26 -9.55 -1.81
N VAL A 93 26.18 -9.81 -2.75
CA VAL A 93 26.31 -8.98 -3.95
C VAL A 93 25.15 -9.26 -4.90
N LYS A 94 24.81 -10.54 -5.09
CA LYS A 94 23.65 -10.93 -5.89
C LYS A 94 22.34 -10.45 -5.25
N ASP A 95 22.17 -10.64 -3.94
CA ASP A 95 20.98 -10.22 -3.20
C ASP A 95 20.72 -8.71 -3.35
N VAL A 96 21.76 -7.88 -3.16
CA VAL A 96 21.64 -6.43 -3.32
C VAL A 96 21.19 -6.07 -4.73
N LYS A 97 21.76 -6.70 -5.77
CA LYS A 97 21.36 -6.45 -7.16
C LYS A 97 19.92 -6.86 -7.44
N ASP A 98 19.51 -8.04 -6.99
CA ASP A 98 18.16 -8.55 -7.20
C ASP A 98 17.12 -7.65 -6.50
N ARG A 99 17.46 -7.10 -5.33
CA ARG A 99 16.61 -6.16 -4.59
C ARG A 99 16.54 -4.79 -5.23
N GLU A 100 17.67 -4.26 -5.69
CA GLU A 100 17.68 -3.01 -6.48
C GLU A 100 16.76 -3.16 -7.68
N LYS A 101 16.79 -4.32 -8.35
CA LYS A 101 15.86 -4.65 -9.44
C LYS A 101 14.39 -4.65 -9.00
N LEU A 102 14.04 -5.30 -7.89
CA LEU A 102 12.67 -5.31 -7.35
C LEU A 102 12.17 -3.94 -6.83
N ASN A 103 13.06 -3.00 -6.55
CA ASN A 103 12.72 -1.68 -6.00
C ASN A 103 13.06 -0.52 -6.94
N ARG A 104 13.46 -0.79 -8.18
CA ARG A 104 13.93 0.24 -9.12
C ARG A 104 12.84 1.23 -9.54
N LEU A 105 11.58 0.82 -9.57
CA LEU A 105 10.45 1.70 -9.86
C LEU A 105 9.63 2.03 -8.60
N SER A 106 9.10 3.24 -8.58
CA SER A 106 8.08 3.70 -7.64
C SER A 106 6.82 4.05 -8.41
N VAL A 107 5.67 3.52 -8.00
CA VAL A 107 4.39 3.79 -8.65
C VAL A 107 3.58 4.72 -7.76
N SER A 108 2.99 5.75 -8.36
CA SER A 108 2.15 6.74 -7.68
C SER A 108 0.88 7.01 -8.48
N VAL A 109 -0.14 7.54 -7.81
CA VAL A 109 -1.43 7.88 -8.42
C VAL A 109 -1.68 9.38 -8.25
N VAL A 110 -1.94 10.06 -9.35
CA VAL A 110 -2.35 11.47 -9.42
C VAL A 110 -3.86 11.54 -9.58
N GLY A 111 -4.47 12.59 -9.03
CA GLY A 111 -5.93 12.78 -8.99
C GLY A 111 -6.58 12.41 -7.64
N LEU A 112 -5.77 12.10 -6.63
CA LEU A 112 -6.21 11.90 -5.25
C LEU A 112 -6.21 13.24 -4.49
N ASP A 113 -6.97 13.29 -3.39
CA ASP A 113 -6.99 14.43 -2.46
C ASP A 113 -5.68 14.54 -1.66
N ASP A 114 -5.57 15.61 -0.87
CA ASP A 114 -4.44 15.91 0.02
C ASP A 114 -4.15 14.82 1.06
N ARG A 115 -5.14 13.97 1.34
CA ARG A 115 -5.06 12.82 2.24
C ARG A 115 -4.78 11.51 1.49
N GLY A 116 -4.52 11.56 0.18
CA GLY A 116 -4.25 10.39 -0.66
C GLY A 116 -5.47 9.51 -0.89
N ARG A 117 -6.68 10.10 -0.89
CA ARG A 117 -7.96 9.40 -1.07
C ARG A 117 -8.64 9.87 -2.34
N LEU A 118 -9.44 9.00 -2.92
CA LEU A 118 -10.32 9.36 -4.03
C LEU A 118 -11.61 9.91 -3.42
N SER A 119 -11.67 11.24 -3.27
CA SER A 119 -12.80 11.94 -2.67
C SER A 119 -13.71 12.52 -3.75
N GLY A 120 -15.03 12.40 -3.55
CA GLY A 120 -16.04 12.92 -4.46
C GLY A 120 -17.45 12.74 -3.93
N THR A 121 -18.44 13.16 -4.70
CA THR A 121 -19.85 12.92 -4.41
C THR A 121 -20.38 11.82 -5.32
N GLU A 122 -21.44 11.13 -4.88
CA GLU A 122 -22.14 10.17 -5.73
C GLU A 122 -22.59 10.86 -7.04
N GLY A 123 -22.45 10.13 -8.15
CA GLY A 123 -22.72 10.63 -9.51
C GLY A 123 -21.59 11.46 -10.12
N SER A 124 -20.60 11.90 -9.34
CA SER A 124 -19.48 12.70 -9.88
C SER A 124 -18.55 11.87 -10.76
N SER A 125 -17.66 12.58 -11.47
CA SER A 125 -16.65 11.97 -12.34
C SER A 125 -15.25 12.30 -11.85
N VAL A 126 -14.35 11.33 -11.91
CA VAL A 126 -12.93 11.48 -11.54
C VAL A 126 -12.04 10.90 -12.61
N LYS A 127 -10.84 11.46 -12.70
CA LYS A 127 -9.75 10.97 -13.54
C LYS A 127 -8.54 10.75 -12.66
N LEU A 128 -8.04 9.52 -12.64
CA LEU A 128 -6.78 9.15 -12.01
C LEU A 128 -5.74 8.89 -13.07
N GLU A 129 -4.49 9.16 -12.73
CA GLU A 129 -3.35 8.85 -13.57
C GLU A 129 -2.30 8.09 -12.76
N CYS A 130 -1.86 6.95 -13.29
CA CYS A 130 -0.80 6.16 -12.70
C CYS A 130 0.56 6.54 -13.29
N ILE A 131 1.54 6.72 -12.42
CA ILE A 131 2.88 7.16 -12.81
C ILE A 131 3.90 6.20 -12.23
N ALA A 132 4.66 5.54 -13.12
CA ALA A 132 5.87 4.81 -12.76
C ALA A 132 7.09 5.72 -12.90
N THR A 133 7.84 5.87 -11.81
CA THR A 133 9.03 6.72 -11.70
C THR A 133 10.23 5.85 -11.35
N ASP A 134 11.31 6.00 -12.11
CA ASP A 134 12.58 5.38 -11.76
C ASP A 134 13.15 6.01 -10.48
N ARG A 135 13.47 5.18 -9.49
CA ARG A 135 13.90 5.64 -8.17
C ARG A 135 15.29 6.27 -8.18
N SER A 136 16.16 5.88 -9.12
CA SER A 136 17.53 6.39 -9.20
C SER A 136 17.56 7.78 -9.84
N THR A 137 16.80 7.97 -10.92
CA THR A 137 16.76 9.23 -11.69
C THR A 137 15.68 10.19 -11.22
N LYS A 138 14.69 9.71 -10.47
CA LYS A 138 13.47 10.45 -10.09
C LYS A 138 12.64 10.94 -11.28
N GLN A 139 12.82 10.35 -12.46
CA GLN A 139 12.08 10.67 -13.67
C GLN A 139 11.08 9.56 -14.01
N HIS A 140 10.07 9.88 -14.84
CA HIS A 140 9.19 8.88 -15.42
C HIS A 140 10.00 7.75 -16.05
N THR A 141 9.58 6.50 -15.83
CA THR A 141 10.27 5.37 -16.45
C THR A 141 10.26 5.49 -17.96
N LYS A 142 11.39 5.15 -18.58
CA LYS A 142 11.53 5.08 -20.05
C LYS A 142 11.24 3.66 -20.56
N GLU A 143 10.99 2.73 -19.67
CA GLU A 143 10.67 1.35 -20.03
C GLU A 143 9.26 1.24 -20.58
N SER A 144 9.07 0.28 -21.47
CA SER A 144 7.73 -0.12 -21.89
C SER A 144 7.05 -0.83 -20.72
N VAL A 145 5.94 -0.27 -20.25
CA VAL A 145 5.19 -0.81 -19.11
C VAL A 145 3.70 -0.90 -19.42
N ILE A 146 3.04 -1.88 -18.82
CA ILE A 146 1.60 -2.07 -18.90
C ILE A 146 0.99 -1.64 -17.57
N TYR A 147 0.07 -0.69 -17.63
CA TYR A 147 -0.65 -0.20 -16.46
C TYR A 147 -1.95 -1.00 -16.24
N GLY A 148 -2.31 -1.18 -14.98
CA GLY A 148 -3.54 -1.82 -14.54
C GLY A 148 -4.03 -1.22 -13.23
N TRP A 149 -5.29 -1.47 -12.91
CA TRP A 149 -5.94 -0.98 -11.69
C TRP A 149 -6.58 -2.15 -10.96
N GLU A 150 -6.36 -2.19 -9.65
CA GLU A 150 -6.91 -3.22 -8.77
C GLU A 150 -7.79 -2.58 -7.71
N PHE A 151 -8.94 -3.19 -7.45
CA PHE A 151 -9.91 -2.73 -6.47
C PHE A 151 -10.26 -3.85 -5.52
N SER A 152 -10.30 -3.54 -4.24
CA SER A 152 -10.64 -4.48 -3.17
C SER A 152 -11.45 -3.81 -2.08
N ARG A 153 -12.15 -4.60 -1.28
CA ARG A 153 -12.74 -4.14 -0.03
C ARG A 153 -11.64 -3.95 1.02
N LEU A 154 -11.99 -3.32 2.15
CA LEU A 154 -11.08 -3.16 3.29
C LEU A 154 -10.54 -4.48 3.85
N ASP A 155 -11.23 -5.60 3.63
CA ASP A 155 -10.79 -6.94 4.03
C ASP A 155 -9.92 -7.65 2.97
N GLY A 156 -9.60 -6.98 1.85
CA GLY A 156 -8.81 -7.52 0.76
C GLY A 156 -9.61 -8.29 -0.30
N THR A 157 -10.92 -8.49 -0.11
CA THR A 157 -11.76 -9.17 -1.10
C THR A 157 -11.79 -8.36 -2.40
N PRO A 158 -11.48 -8.95 -3.57
CA PRO A 158 -11.55 -8.26 -4.85
C PRO A 158 -12.95 -7.69 -5.12
N VAL A 159 -13.01 -6.51 -5.72
CA VAL A 159 -14.27 -5.83 -6.04
C VAL A 159 -14.46 -5.77 -7.54
N ASP A 160 -15.64 -6.18 -7.99
CA ASP A 160 -16.05 -5.96 -9.37
C ASP A 160 -16.25 -4.47 -9.65
N THR A 161 -15.79 -4.03 -10.81
CA THR A 161 -15.86 -2.63 -11.25
C THR A 161 -17.27 -2.02 -11.22
N THR A 162 -18.32 -2.82 -11.36
CA THR A 162 -19.73 -2.39 -11.22
C THR A 162 -20.09 -1.90 -9.82
N SER A 163 -19.27 -2.20 -8.81
CA SER A 163 -19.43 -1.64 -7.45
C SER A 163 -18.87 -0.23 -7.31
N LEU A 164 -18.09 0.26 -8.29
CA LEU A 164 -17.42 1.57 -8.25
C LEU A 164 -18.29 2.68 -8.85
N ILE A 165 -19.12 2.33 -9.82
CA ILE A 165 -19.95 3.26 -10.60
C ILE A 165 -21.43 2.86 -10.54
N GLY A 166 -22.31 3.82 -10.80
CA GLY A 166 -23.75 3.63 -10.83
C GLY A 166 -24.23 2.88 -12.08
N ILE A 167 -25.55 2.89 -12.27
CA ILE A 167 -26.22 2.36 -13.47
C ILE A 167 -26.56 3.50 -14.45
N GLY A 168 -26.87 3.17 -15.71
CA GLY A 168 -27.24 4.15 -16.74
C GLY A 168 -26.01 4.71 -17.45
N ASP A 169 -25.88 6.04 -17.52
CA ASP A 169 -24.80 6.75 -18.22
C ASP A 169 -23.44 6.71 -17.50
N SER A 170 -23.31 5.86 -16.47
CA SER A 170 -22.07 5.68 -15.73
C SER A 170 -21.05 4.91 -16.58
N ARG A 171 -19.78 5.30 -16.50
CA ARG A 171 -18.73 4.76 -17.38
C ARG A 171 -17.42 4.57 -16.63
N LEU A 172 -16.76 3.45 -16.89
CA LEU A 172 -15.37 3.19 -16.49
C LEU A 172 -14.54 3.04 -17.76
N GLU A 173 -13.49 3.83 -17.89
CA GLU A 173 -12.55 3.74 -19.01
C GLU A 173 -11.12 3.64 -18.47
N VAL A 174 -10.37 2.68 -19.00
CA VAL A 174 -8.93 2.56 -18.76
C VAL A 174 -8.23 2.87 -20.07
N ASN A 175 -7.45 3.95 -20.08
CA ASN A 175 -6.71 4.42 -21.25
C ASN A 175 -5.24 4.52 -20.86
N GLU A 176 -4.42 3.54 -21.28
CA GLU A 176 -3.01 3.45 -20.89
C GLU A 176 -2.84 3.55 -19.36
N ASN A 177 -2.23 4.64 -18.88
CA ASN A 177 -1.99 4.89 -17.47
C ASN A 177 -3.14 5.62 -16.76
N GLN A 178 -4.23 5.95 -17.45
CA GLN A 178 -5.36 6.72 -16.92
C GLN A 178 -6.56 5.83 -16.62
N LEU A 179 -7.23 6.12 -15.51
CA LEU A 179 -8.54 5.57 -15.14
C LEU A 179 -9.55 6.72 -15.05
N ILE A 180 -10.63 6.61 -15.80
CA ILE A 180 -11.73 7.56 -15.78
C ILE A 180 -12.96 6.84 -15.23
N LEU A 181 -13.51 7.36 -14.13
CA LEU A 181 -14.75 6.88 -13.52
C LEU A 181 -15.79 7.98 -13.62
N GLN A 182 -16.92 7.70 -14.24
CA GLN A 182 -18.05 8.62 -14.38
C GLN A 182 -19.28 7.99 -13.73
N GLY A 183 -19.99 8.77 -12.92
CA GLY A 183 -21.15 8.28 -12.17
C GLY A 183 -20.73 7.46 -10.96
N LEU A 184 -19.83 7.97 -10.12
CA LEU A 184 -19.33 7.26 -8.94
C LEU A 184 -20.46 6.82 -8.00
N LYS A 185 -20.36 5.59 -7.47
CA LYS A 185 -21.26 5.09 -6.43
C LYS A 185 -20.78 5.52 -5.04
N GLN A 186 -21.69 5.86 -4.15
CA GLN A 186 -21.35 6.14 -2.75
C GLN A 186 -20.60 4.95 -2.13
N THR A 187 -19.37 5.18 -1.68
CA THR A 187 -18.58 4.16 -1.00
C THR A 187 -17.39 4.70 -0.22
N THR A 188 -17.16 4.11 0.95
CA THR A 188 -15.99 4.32 1.81
C THR A 188 -15.29 3.02 2.15
N SER A 189 -15.75 1.89 1.63
CA SER A 189 -15.27 0.55 1.96
C SER A 189 -14.39 -0.09 0.88
N ILE A 190 -14.00 0.69 -0.13
CA ILE A 190 -13.20 0.24 -1.26
C ILE A 190 -11.80 0.89 -1.22
N LEU A 191 -10.80 0.07 -1.51
CA LEU A 191 -9.43 0.45 -1.78
C LEU A 191 -9.16 0.28 -3.27
N GLY A 192 -8.39 1.20 -3.84
CA GLY A 192 -7.83 1.09 -5.17
C GLY A 192 -6.30 1.13 -5.11
N ARG A 193 -5.65 0.51 -6.08
CA ARG A 193 -4.22 0.71 -6.34
C ARG A 193 -3.93 0.57 -7.83
N CYS A 194 -2.88 1.24 -8.27
CA CYS A 194 -2.32 1.01 -9.60
C CYS A 194 -1.30 -0.14 -9.56
N ARG A 195 -1.30 -0.96 -10.60
CA ARG A 195 -0.34 -2.03 -10.90
C ARG A 195 0.39 -1.68 -12.19
N VAL A 196 1.70 -1.86 -12.21
CA VAL A 196 2.57 -1.62 -13.37
C VAL A 196 3.35 -2.91 -13.63
N ILE A 197 3.24 -3.42 -14.85
CA ILE A 197 3.95 -4.62 -15.30
C ILE A 197 5.05 -4.18 -16.25
N VAL A 198 6.28 -4.59 -15.99
CA VAL A 198 7.36 -4.52 -16.97
C VAL A 198 7.42 -5.90 -17.62
N PRO A 199 7.01 -6.04 -18.89
CA PRO A 199 7.14 -7.32 -19.59
C PRO A 199 8.63 -7.67 -19.70
N SER A 200 8.99 -8.90 -19.35
CA SER A 200 10.36 -9.37 -19.60
C SER A 200 10.54 -9.63 -21.09
N GLU A 201 11.74 -9.36 -21.60
CA GLU A 201 12.17 -9.98 -22.84
C GLU A 201 12.28 -11.50 -22.60
N GLU A 202 11.86 -12.30 -23.58
CA GLU A 202 11.91 -13.76 -23.48
C GLU A 202 13.39 -14.19 -23.42
N SER A 203 13.86 -14.66 -22.26
CA SER A 203 15.14 -15.35 -22.17
C SER A 203 14.92 -16.84 -22.41
N PHE A 204 15.50 -17.37 -23.48
CA PHE A 204 15.59 -18.82 -23.72
C PHE A 204 16.65 -19.42 -22.79
N ASP A 205 16.23 -20.05 -21.70
CA ASP A 205 17.09 -21.03 -21.01
C ASP A 205 16.70 -22.43 -21.52
N GLU A 206 17.62 -23.11 -22.22
CA GLU A 206 17.38 -24.41 -22.87
C GLU A 206 16.93 -25.53 -21.90
N ASP A 207 17.10 -25.34 -20.58
CA ASP A 207 16.83 -26.36 -19.56
C ASP A 207 15.59 -26.11 -18.70
N THR A 208 14.86 -25.01 -18.85
CA THR A 208 13.67 -24.75 -18.03
C THR A 208 12.51 -24.23 -18.87
N GLN A 209 11.35 -24.87 -18.77
CA GLN A 209 10.09 -24.41 -19.34
C GLN A 209 9.97 -22.87 -19.24
N LEU A 210 9.67 -22.19 -20.35
CA LEU A 210 9.46 -20.74 -20.46
C LEU A 210 8.88 -20.14 -19.16
N SER A 211 9.73 -19.54 -18.33
CA SER A 211 9.29 -18.76 -17.17
C SER A 211 9.31 -17.30 -17.58
N ARG A 212 8.15 -16.78 -18.04
CA ARG A 212 7.98 -15.34 -18.22
C ARG A 212 7.92 -14.72 -16.82
N SER A 213 9.06 -14.24 -16.33
CA SER A 213 9.09 -13.51 -15.06
C SER A 213 8.67 -12.06 -15.32
N GLU A 214 7.37 -11.79 -15.25
CA GLU A 214 6.87 -10.42 -15.30
C GLU A 214 7.28 -9.69 -14.01
N GLU A 215 7.92 -8.53 -14.13
CA GLU A 215 8.20 -7.69 -12.98
C GLU A 215 6.98 -6.81 -12.70
N VAL A 216 6.52 -6.79 -11.45
CA VAL A 216 5.28 -6.10 -11.08
C VAL A 216 5.54 -5.12 -9.96
N PHE A 217 5.13 -3.87 -10.18
CA PHE A 217 5.24 -2.78 -9.25
C PHE A 217 3.85 -2.24 -8.91
N TYR A 218 3.64 -1.82 -7.67
CA TYR A 218 2.33 -1.34 -7.21
C TYR A 218 2.44 0.04 -6.58
N SER A 219 1.40 0.84 -6.76
CA SER A 219 1.21 2.04 -5.94
C SER A 219 0.79 1.64 -4.53
N PRO A 220 0.95 2.54 -3.54
CA PRO A 220 0.19 2.43 -2.30
C PRO A 220 -1.31 2.33 -2.59
N HIS A 221 -2.04 1.69 -1.67
CA HIS A 221 -3.50 1.69 -1.70
C HIS A 221 -4.02 3.10 -1.39
N PHE A 222 -4.97 3.58 -2.20
CA PHE A 222 -5.79 4.74 -1.90
C PHE A 222 -7.20 4.30 -1.56
N ARG A 223 -7.87 5.04 -0.68
CA ARG A 223 -9.23 4.73 -0.24
C ARG A 223 -10.24 5.55 -1.02
N PHE A 224 -11.36 4.92 -1.38
CA PHE A 224 -12.52 5.65 -1.89
C PHE A 224 -13.20 6.38 -0.72
N ASP A 225 -13.51 7.64 -0.93
CA ASP A 225 -14.27 8.47 -0.01
C ASP A 225 -15.38 9.21 -0.77
N ILE A 226 -16.34 8.44 -1.28
CA ILE A 226 -17.47 8.96 -2.04
C ILE A 226 -18.67 9.13 -1.11
N ILE A 227 -19.06 10.37 -0.88
CA ILE A 227 -20.23 10.72 -0.06
C ILE A 227 -21.50 10.76 -0.91
N ASP A 228 -22.66 10.85 -0.25
CA ASP A 228 -23.95 11.02 -0.93
C ASP A 228 -24.00 12.22 -1.90
N SER A 229 -24.99 12.18 -2.79
CA SER A 229 -25.29 13.26 -3.73
C SER A 229 -26.10 14.41 -3.10
N ASP A 230 -26.72 14.20 -1.92
CA ASP A 230 -27.54 15.22 -1.25
C ASP A 230 -26.72 16.24 -0.44
N GLY A 231 -25.40 16.06 -0.40
CA GLY A 231 -24.47 16.97 0.26
C GLY A 231 -24.51 16.89 1.78
N THR A 232 -25.21 15.89 2.34
CA THR A 232 -25.29 15.70 3.80
C THR A 232 -24.00 15.12 4.37
N GLY A 233 -23.10 14.62 3.51
CA GLY A 233 -21.80 14.07 3.92
C GLY A 233 -21.93 12.74 4.66
N ARG A 234 -23.08 12.08 4.54
CA ARG A 234 -23.30 10.71 4.98
C ARG A 234 -22.36 9.80 4.22
N ARG A 235 -21.71 8.95 4.99
CA ARG A 235 -20.80 7.90 4.53
C ARG A 235 -21.55 6.58 4.66
N ASP A 236 -21.33 5.64 3.74
CA ASP A 236 -21.77 4.25 3.84
C ASP A 236 -20.98 3.51 4.93
N PHE A 237 -20.97 4.04 6.15
CA PHE A 237 -20.23 3.43 7.25
C PHE A 237 -20.86 2.09 7.61
N ILE A 238 -20.30 1.00 7.08
CA ILE A 238 -20.36 -0.29 7.74
C ILE A 238 -19.28 -0.21 8.81
N ALA A 239 -19.66 0.15 10.04
CA ALA A 239 -18.77 -0.07 11.18
C ALA A 239 -18.34 -1.55 11.13
N PRO A 240 -17.04 -1.87 11.28
CA PRO A 240 -16.69 -3.27 11.53
C PRO A 240 -17.58 -3.74 12.68
N MET A 241 -18.25 -4.89 12.53
CA MET A 241 -18.98 -5.50 13.63
C MET A 241 -18.04 -5.45 14.82
N GLN A 242 -18.38 -4.65 15.84
CA GLN A 242 -17.63 -4.72 17.09
C GLN A 242 -17.61 -6.20 17.45
N PRO A 243 -16.42 -6.83 17.61
CA PRO A 243 -16.40 -8.18 18.13
C PRO A 243 -17.20 -8.14 19.41
N SER A 244 -18.26 -8.94 19.47
CA SER A 244 -19.14 -9.03 20.61
C SER A 244 -18.28 -9.46 21.80
N LYS A 245 -17.91 -8.46 22.61
CA LYS A 245 -17.11 -8.55 23.85
C LYS A 245 -15.58 -8.66 23.65
N CYS A 246 -14.92 -7.56 23.34
CA CYS A 246 -13.56 -7.34 23.88
C CYS A 246 -13.68 -6.92 25.35
N PHE A 247 -13.56 -7.88 26.27
CA PHE A 247 -13.33 -7.57 27.69
C PHE A 247 -11.93 -6.99 27.85
N TYR A 248 -11.82 -5.68 28.02
CA TYR A 248 -10.62 -5.07 28.56
C TYR A 248 -10.49 -5.49 30.03
N ARG A 249 -9.67 -6.50 30.29
CA ARG A 249 -9.25 -6.84 31.66
C ARG A 249 -8.00 -6.02 31.98
N LEU A 250 -8.22 -4.78 32.43
CA LEU A 250 -7.17 -3.99 33.08
C LEU A 250 -6.70 -4.74 34.33
N ARG A 251 -5.51 -5.36 34.26
CA ARG A 251 -4.73 -5.67 35.45
C ARG A 251 -3.90 -4.42 35.75
N MET A 252 -4.34 -3.65 36.74
CA MET A 252 -3.41 -2.78 37.45
C MET A 252 -2.47 -3.68 38.27
N ILE A 253 -1.17 -3.56 38.02
CA ILE A 253 -0.12 -3.94 38.97
C ILE A 253 0.29 -2.63 39.65
#